data_AF-A0A0L0F700-F1
#
_entry.id   AF-A0A0L0F700-F1
#
_cell.length_a   1.000
_cell.length_b   1.000
_cell.length_c   1.000
_cell.angle_alpha   90.00
_cell.angle_beta   90.00
_cell.angle_gamma   90.00
#
_symmetry.space_group_name_H-M   'P 1'
#
loop_
_entity.id
_entity.type
_entity.pdbx_description
1 polymer ?
#
loop_
_entity_poly.entity_id
_entity_poly.type
_entity_poly.pdbx_seq_one_letter_code
_entity_poly.pdbx_strand_id
1 'polypeptide(L)'
;MKSLLTRGIGVHHAGLLPIIKEMVEMLFARGLVKVLFATETFAMGVNMPARCVVFDQVRKFDTGGHRNLLPGEYIQMAGRAGRRGLDPTGTVILMCKN
;
A
#
# COMPACT_ATOMS: atom_id res chain seq x y z
N MET A 1 14.70 9.02 -1.88
CA MET A 1 14.43 7.59 -1.61
C MET A 1 15.41 6.96 -0.60
N LYS A 2 16.73 6.98 -0.84
CA LYS A 2 17.74 6.36 0.05
C LYS A 2 17.54 6.66 1.55
N SER A 3 17.40 7.94 1.92
CA SER A 3 17.18 8.38 3.31
C SER A 3 15.90 7.81 3.95
N LEU A 4 14.81 7.68 3.18
CA LEU A 4 13.55 7.10 3.67
C LEU A 4 13.70 5.60 3.91
N LEU A 5 14.30 4.89 2.95
CA LEU A 5 14.48 3.44 3.03
C LEU A 5 15.39 3.03 4.20
N THR A 6 16.46 3.80 4.46
CA THR A 6 17.32 3.58 5.63
C THR A 6 16.61 3.78 6.96
N ARG A 7 15.46 4.46 6.96
CA ARG A 7 14.59 4.67 8.13
C ARG A 7 13.40 3.71 8.15
N GLY A 8 13.36 2.73 7.26
CA GLY A 8 12.26 1.76 7.15
C GLY A 8 10.97 2.34 6.54
N ILE A 9 11.05 3.44 5.79
CA ILE A 9 9.92 4.10 5.14
C ILE A 9 10.08 3.95 3.61
N GLY A 10 9.05 3.44 2.95
CA GLY A 10 9.00 3.26 1.51
C GLY A 10 7.89 4.10 0.87
N VAL A 11 8.06 4.43 -0.41
CA VAL A 11 7.04 5.02 -1.27
C VAL A 11 6.95 4.20 -2.55
N HIS A 12 5.75 3.90 -3.03
CA HIS A 12 5.50 3.14 -4.27
C HIS A 12 4.40 3.79 -5.10
N HIS A 13 4.76 4.29 -6.29
CA HIS A 13 3.80 4.83 -7.26
C HIS A 13 4.33 4.68 -8.68
N ALA A 14 3.45 4.84 -9.68
CA ALA A 14 3.78 4.65 -11.10
C ALA A 14 4.93 5.55 -11.60
N GLY A 15 5.05 6.77 -11.04
CA GLY A 15 6.13 7.72 -11.36
C GLY A 15 7.54 7.35 -10.88
N LEU A 16 7.74 6.24 -10.17
CA LEU A 16 9.08 5.77 -9.80
C LEU A 16 9.73 4.98 -10.94
N LEU A 17 11.06 5.13 -11.07
CA LEU A 17 11.86 4.29 -11.97
C LEU A 17 11.66 2.80 -11.64
N PRO A 18 11.60 1.90 -12.65
CA PRO A 18 11.39 0.46 -12.43
C PRO A 18 12.31 -0.14 -11.36
N ILE A 19 13.62 0.14 -11.44
CA ILE A 19 14.62 -0.32 -10.46
C ILE A 19 14.31 0.14 -9.03
N ILE A 20 13.76 1.35 -8.86
CA ILE A 20 13.41 1.85 -7.53
C ILE A 20 12.16 1.16 -7.00
N LYS A 21 11.17 0.85 -7.86
CA LYS A 21 9.99 0.07 -7.46
C LYS A 21 10.40 -1.32 -6.98
N GLU A 22 11.22 -2.01 -7.75
CA GLU A 22 11.75 -3.34 -7.40
C GLU A 22 12.53 -3.31 -6.08
N MET A 23 13.36 -2.28 -5.85
CA MET A 23 14.08 -2.10 -4.59
C MET A 23 13.12 -1.94 -3.40
N VAL A 24 12.09 -1.09 -3.52
CA VAL A 24 11.11 -0.86 -2.45
C VAL A 24 10.35 -2.16 -2.17
N GLU A 25 9.90 -2.86 -3.21
CA GLU A 25 9.23 -4.15 -3.14
C GLU A 25 10.10 -5.17 -2.40
N MET A 26 11.34 -5.39 -2.84
CA MET A 26 12.25 -6.33 -2.19
C MET A 26 12.48 -6.01 -0.70
N LEU A 27 12.67 -4.74 -0.35
CA LEU A 27 12.89 -4.34 1.03
C LEU A 27 11.62 -4.48 1.89
N PHE A 28 10.43 -4.28 1.30
CA PHE A 28 9.15 -4.54 1.97
C PHE A 28 8.92 -6.04 2.20
N ALA A 29 9.22 -6.89 1.20
CA ALA A 29 9.13 -8.36 1.33
C ALA A 29 10.00 -8.88 2.47
N ARG A 30 11.21 -8.32 2.61
CA ARG A 30 12.17 -8.66 3.67
C ARG A 30 11.80 -8.06 5.03
N GLY A 31 10.73 -7.28 5.11
CA GLY A 31 10.29 -6.60 6.32
C GLY A 31 11.23 -5.49 6.80
N LEU A 32 12.10 -4.96 5.93
CA LEU A 32 12.99 -3.84 6.25
C LEU A 32 12.29 -2.49 6.10
N VAL A 33 11.35 -2.39 5.15
CA VAL A 33 10.37 -1.29 5.10
C VAL A 33 9.20 -1.65 6.00
N LYS A 34 9.00 -0.87 7.07
CA LYS A 34 7.93 -1.06 8.05
C LYS A 34 6.68 -0.24 7.71
N VAL A 35 6.86 0.91 7.04
CA VAL A 35 5.77 1.78 6.60
C VAL A 35 5.94 2.02 5.10
N LEU A 36 4.93 1.65 4.32
CA LEU A 36 4.92 1.83 2.87
C LEU A 36 3.73 2.72 2.48
N PHE A 37 4.01 3.85 1.87
CA PHE A 37 3.00 4.66 1.20
C PHE A 37 2.89 4.21 -0.25
N ALA A 38 1.71 3.77 -0.68
CA ALA A 38 1.53 3.23 -2.02
C ALA A 38 0.27 3.76 -2.71
N THR A 39 0.32 3.89 -4.05
CA THR A 39 -0.88 4.09 -4.86
C THR A 39 -1.61 2.77 -5.10
N GLU A 40 -2.88 2.85 -5.53
CA GLU A 40 -3.76 1.71 -5.82
C GLU A 40 -3.10 0.59 -6.64
N THR A 41 -2.27 0.95 -7.63
CA THR A 41 -1.58 0.00 -8.50
C THR A 41 -0.72 -1.04 -7.77
N PHE A 42 -0.21 -0.72 -6.57
CA PHE A 42 0.56 -1.67 -5.76
C PHE A 42 -0.30 -2.88 -5.35
N ALA A 43 -1.57 -2.63 -5.00
CA ALA A 43 -2.50 -3.67 -4.60
C ALA A 43 -2.96 -4.56 -5.76
N MET A 44 -2.83 -4.09 -7.01
CA MET A 44 -3.23 -4.84 -8.21
C MET A 44 -2.18 -5.84 -8.69
N GLY A 45 -0.90 -5.66 -8.35
CA GLY A 45 0.20 -6.33 -9.08
C GLY A 45 1.09 -7.30 -8.29
N VAL A 46 1.03 -7.30 -6.95
CA VAL A 46 2.08 -7.98 -6.16
C VAL A 46 1.51 -8.77 -4.99
N ASN A 47 2.03 -9.97 -4.75
CA ASN A 47 1.71 -10.77 -3.57
C ASN A 47 2.49 -10.27 -2.33
N MET A 48 2.14 -9.07 -1.87
CA MET A 48 2.78 -8.42 -0.71
C MET A 48 1.77 -8.16 0.40
N PRO A 49 1.54 -9.14 1.30
CA PRO A 49 0.67 -8.93 2.44
C PRO A 49 1.36 -8.05 3.49
N ALA A 50 0.58 -7.16 4.10
CA ALA A 50 0.96 -6.30 5.20
C ALA A 50 0.18 -6.71 6.45
N ARG A 51 0.72 -6.45 7.65
CA ARG A 51 -0.05 -6.65 8.88
C ARG A 51 -1.28 -5.74 8.95
N CYS A 52 -1.14 -4.52 8.47
CA CYS A 52 -2.18 -3.50 8.48
C CYS A 52 -2.19 -2.73 7.17
N VAL A 53 -3.39 -2.38 6.69
CA VAL A 53 -3.62 -1.45 5.58
C VAL A 53 -4.33 -0.22 6.13
N VAL A 54 -3.84 0.97 5.77
CA VAL A 54 -4.43 2.24 6.18
C VAL A 54 -4.85 3.01 4.92
N PHE A 55 -6.11 3.43 4.88
CA PHE A 55 -6.63 4.31 3.85
C PHE A 55 -6.60 5.75 4.34
N ASP A 56 -5.79 6.58 3.68
CA ASP A 56 -5.76 8.03 3.93
C ASP A 56 -7.05 8.72 3.47
N GLN A 57 -7.61 8.26 2.35
CA GLN A 57 -8.90 8.69 1.80
C GLN A 57 -9.60 7.50 1.11
N VAL A 58 -10.93 7.51 1.13
CA VAL A 58 -11.79 6.57 0.39
C VAL A 58 -12.37 7.15 -0.89
N ARG A 59 -11.85 8.32 -1.30
CA ARG A 59 -12.15 8.98 -2.57
C ARG A 59 -10.89 9.04 -3.41
N LYS A 60 -11.03 8.84 -4.72
CA LYS A 60 -9.94 9.01 -5.68
C LYS A 60 -10.40 9.86 -6.86
N PHE A 61 -9.43 10.38 -7.60
CA PHE A 61 -9.67 11.07 -8.85
C PHE A 61 -9.48 10.09 -10.00
N ASP A 62 -10.47 10.01 -10.89
CA ASP A 62 -10.36 9.33 -12.18
C ASP A 62 -10.69 10.28 -13.33
N THR A 63 -10.83 9.76 -14.54
CA THR A 63 -11.17 10.55 -15.73
C THR A 63 -12.48 11.33 -15.61
N GLY A 64 -13.41 10.91 -14.74
CA GLY A 64 -14.70 11.56 -14.49
C GLY A 64 -14.71 12.48 -13.26
N GLY A 65 -13.60 12.61 -12.55
CA GLY A 65 -13.46 13.47 -11.37
C GLY A 65 -13.33 12.71 -10.06
N HIS A 66 -13.69 13.36 -8.95
CA HIS A 66 -13.57 12.77 -7.61
C HIS A 66 -14.76 11.87 -7.27
N ARG A 67 -14.52 10.56 -7.21
CA ARG A 67 -15.51 9.57 -6.80
C ARG A 67 -15.03 8.73 -5.61
N ASN A 68 -15.98 8.03 -4.98
CA ASN A 68 -15.64 7.01 -3.99
C ASN A 68 -14.93 5.82 -4.67
N LEU A 69 -14.15 5.09 -3.87
CA LEU A 69 -13.64 3.77 -4.28
C LEU A 69 -14.82 2.84 -4.59
N LEU A 70 -14.69 2.07 -5.66
CA LEU A 70 -15.61 0.97 -5.95
C LEU A 70 -15.37 -0.16 -4.94
N PRO A 71 -16.38 -0.99 -4.63
CA PRO A 71 -16.22 -2.11 -3.70
C PRO A 71 -15.05 -3.03 -4.05
N GLY A 72 -14.84 -3.30 -5.34
CA GLY A 72 -13.71 -4.12 -5.81
C GLY A 72 -12.34 -3.48 -5.56
N GLU A 73 -12.22 -2.16 -5.73
CA GLU A 73 -10.98 -1.41 -5.48
C GLU A 73 -10.65 -1.44 -3.99
N TYR A 74 -11.67 -1.23 -3.14
CA TYR A 74 -11.53 -1.35 -1.69
C TYR A 74 -11.11 -2.76 -1.29
N ILE A 75 -11.81 -3.79 -1.76
CA ILE A 75 -11.52 -5.19 -1.40
C ILE A 75 -10.10 -5.59 -1.82
N GLN A 76 -9.65 -5.19 -3.01
CA GLN A 76 -8.29 -5.49 -3.47
C GLN A 76 -7.21 -4.85 -2.59
N MET A 77 -7.40 -3.60 -2.18
CA MET A 77 -6.45 -2.90 -1.30
C MET A 77 -6.52 -3.42 0.14
N ALA A 78 -7.72 -3.51 0.72
CA ALA A 78 -7.95 -3.96 2.08
C ALA A 78 -7.54 -5.43 2.28
N GLY A 79 -7.73 -6.27 1.26
CA GLY A 79 -7.34 -7.68 1.27
C GLY A 79 -5.83 -7.93 1.35
N ARG A 80 -5.00 -6.88 1.26
CA ARG A 80 -3.57 -6.96 1.57
C ARG A 80 -3.28 -6.96 3.06
N ALA A 81 -4.25 -6.64 3.91
CA ALA A 81 -4.11 -6.73 5.36
C ALA A 81 -4.21 -8.20 5.83
N GLY A 82 -3.28 -8.58 6.70
CA GLY A 82 -3.15 -9.93 7.25
C GLY A 82 -2.11 -10.75 6.50
N ARG A 83 -1.08 -11.21 7.21
CA ARG A 83 -0.08 -12.14 6.67
C ARG A 83 -0.40 -13.55 7.13
N ARG A 84 -0.82 -14.41 6.20
CA ARG A 84 -1.18 -15.81 6.47
C ARG A 84 -0.04 -16.53 7.20
N GLY A 85 -0.35 -17.13 8.35
CA GLY A 85 0.62 -17.86 9.18
C GLY A 85 1.52 -16.98 10.06
N LEU A 86 1.40 -15.64 9.98
CA LEU A 86 2.16 -14.71 10.83
C LEU A 86 1.25 -13.87 11.73
N ASP A 87 0.13 -13.38 11.20
CA ASP A 87 -0.83 -12.56 11.96
C ASP A 87 -2.16 -13.33 12.14
N PRO A 88 -2.78 -13.31 13.34
CA PRO A 88 -4.06 -13.99 13.57
C PRO A 88 -5.23 -13.31 12.85
N THR A 89 -5.11 -12.01 12.61
CA THR A 89 -6.09 -11.17 11.89
C THR A 89 -5.36 -10.10 11.08
N GLY A 90 -6.00 -9.63 10.01
CA GLY A 90 -5.57 -8.43 9.27
C GLY A 90 -6.29 -7.19 9.79
N THR A 91 -5.57 -6.08 9.97
CA THR A 91 -6.16 -4.82 10.43
C THR A 91 -6.31 -3.83 9.28
N VAL A 92 -7.51 -3.30 9.11
CA VAL A 92 -7.79 -2.23 8.13
C VAL A 92 -8.24 -0.98 8.88
N ILE A 93 -7.62 0.17 8.57
CA ILE A 93 -7.92 1.45 9.20
C ILE A 93 -8.35 2.45 8.12
N LEU A 94 -9.45 3.16 8.36
CA LEU A 94 -9.90 4.29 7.55
C LEU A 94 -9.61 5.58 8.33
N MET A 95 -8.88 6.51 7.72
CA MET A 95 -8.62 7.81 8.32
C MET A 95 -9.85 8.72 8.19
N CYS A 96 -10.40 9.18 9.32
CA CYS A 96 -11.42 10.21 9.36
C CYS A 96 -10.74 11.56 9.63
N LYS A 97 -10.83 12.50 8.68
CA LYS A 97 -10.26 13.85 8.81
C LYS A 97 -11.38 14.86 9.02
N ASN A 98 -11.11 15.87 9.84
CA ASN A 98 -12.01 17.02 10.07
C ASN A 98 -11.99 18.00 8.91
#